data_AF-A0A366E558-F1
#
_entry.id   AF-A0A366E558-F1
#
_cell.length_a   1.000
_cell.length_b   1.000
_cell.length_c   1.000
_cell.angle_alpha   90.00
_cell.angle_beta   90.00
_cell.angle_gamma   90.00
#
_symmetry.space_group_name_H-M   'P 1'
#
loop_
_entity.id
_entity.type
_entity.pdbx_description
1 polymer ?
#
loop_
_entity_poly.entity_id
_entity_poly.type
_entity_poly.pdbx_seq_one_letter_code
_entity_poly.pdbx_strand_id
1 'polypeptide(L)'
;MDPASTGGASVINDPQLEYLSEIVRDFNDKFGKDLTENDSIRKFMMEELPQKVVEKEEYQNTKSHSDRQNAKIAFKRIMQEVFQDYMFDQFDMYQKFTENEEFREWYTDKMFEMDYRFDDNSPT
;
A
#
# COMPACT_ATOMS: atom_id res chain seq x y z
N MET A 1 -41.34 -16.35 28.04
CA MET A 1 -40.65 -15.09 28.35
C MET A 1 -39.19 -15.31 28.03
N ASP A 2 -38.74 -14.49 27.10
CA ASP A 2 -37.54 -14.54 26.29
C ASP A 2 -36.19 -14.39 27.03
N PRO A 3 -35.07 -14.64 26.33
CA PRO A 3 -33.84 -15.26 26.83
C PRO A 3 -32.70 -14.25 27.01
N ALA A 4 -31.52 -14.74 27.41
CA ALA A 4 -30.27 -14.48 26.69
C ALA A 4 -29.08 -15.05 27.46
N SER A 5 -28.47 -16.08 26.88
CA SER A 5 -27.05 -16.37 27.10
C SER A 5 -26.27 -15.34 26.28
N THR A 6 -25.84 -14.25 26.92
CA THR A 6 -24.89 -13.32 26.31
C THR A 6 -23.52 -13.98 26.38
N GLY A 7 -23.25 -14.87 25.43
CA GLY A 7 -21.90 -15.26 25.07
C GLY A 7 -21.19 -14.02 24.54
N GLY A 8 -20.44 -13.35 25.41
CA GLY A 8 -19.53 -12.30 24.99
C GLY A 8 -18.52 -12.90 24.02
N ALA A 9 -18.71 -12.65 22.73
CA ALA A 9 -17.73 -12.93 21.71
C ALA A 9 -16.45 -12.20 22.12
N SER A 10 -15.46 -12.95 22.61
CA SER A 10 -14.12 -12.43 22.75
C SER A 10 -13.67 -12.03 21.35
N VAL A 11 -13.55 -10.73 21.12
CA VAL A 11 -12.91 -10.20 19.90
C VAL A 11 -11.50 -10.79 19.90
N ILE A 12 -11.24 -11.76 19.02
CA ILE A 12 -9.91 -12.27 18.80
C ILE A 12 -9.14 -11.14 18.13
N ASN A 13 -8.36 -10.39 18.92
CA ASN A 13 -7.45 -9.38 18.38
C ASN A 13 -6.30 -10.11 17.68
N ASP A 14 -6.13 -9.88 16.39
CA ASP A 14 -4.97 -10.36 15.63
C ASP A 14 -3.74 -9.54 16.04
N PRO A 15 -2.69 -10.16 16.61
CA PRO A 15 -1.48 -9.45 17.03
C PRO A 15 -0.80 -8.66 15.91
N GLN A 16 -0.94 -9.09 14.66
CA GLN A 16 -0.38 -8.37 13.52
C GLN A 16 -1.17 -7.10 13.22
N LEU A 17 -2.50 -7.16 13.30
CA LEU A 17 -3.36 -5.98 13.13
C LEU A 17 -3.16 -4.98 14.27
N GLU A 18 -2.98 -5.45 15.51
CA GLU A 18 -2.66 -4.58 16.64
C GLU A 18 -1.33 -3.86 16.41
N TYR A 19 -0.27 -4.58 16.03
CA TYR A 19 1.03 -3.98 15.73
C TYR A 19 0.98 -2.98 14.57
N LEU A 20 0.26 -3.28 13.49
CA LEU A 20 0.05 -2.33 12.39
C LEU A 20 -0.68 -1.07 12.85
N SER A 21 -1.68 -1.22 13.72
CA SER A 21 -2.43 -0.09 14.31
C SER A 21 -1.52 0.79 15.16
N GLU A 22 -0.60 0.18 15.92
CA GLU A 22 0.41 0.92 16.67
C GLU A 22 1.35 1.71 15.76
N ILE A 23 1.82 1.12 14.66
CA ILE A 23 2.70 1.81 13.69
C ILE A 23 1.99 3.03 13.10
N VAL A 24 0.72 2.90 12.68
CA VAL A 24 -0.07 4.00 12.12
C VAL A 24 -0.17 5.15 13.12
N ARG A 25 -0.56 4.85 14.36
CA ARG A 25 -0.66 5.85 15.43
C ARG A 25 0.68 6.56 15.67
N ASP A 26 1.75 5.79 15.85
CA ASP A 26 3.09 6.31 16.09
C ASP A 26 3.60 7.18 14.94
N PHE A 27 3.26 6.83 13.70
CA PHE A 27 3.61 7.62 12.53
C PHE A 27 2.90 8.97 12.55
N ASN A 28 1.59 8.96 12.74
CA ASN A 28 0.75 10.16 12.77
C ASN A 28 1.20 11.12 13.88
N ASP A 29 1.47 10.59 15.08
CA ASP A 29 1.94 11.37 16.24
C ASP A 29 3.30 12.02 16.01
N LYS A 30 4.22 11.34 15.29
CA LYS A 30 5.60 11.81 15.08
C LYS A 30 5.75 12.75 13.89
N PHE A 31 5.00 12.53 12.82
CA PHE A 31 5.23 13.23 11.54
C PHE A 31 4.11 14.21 11.18
N GLY A 32 3.02 14.25 11.94
CA GLY A 32 1.92 15.22 11.76
C GLY A 32 1.18 15.09 10.42
N LYS A 33 1.45 14.04 9.66
CA LYS A 33 0.70 13.65 8.46
C LYS A 33 -0.18 12.49 8.83
N ASP A 34 -1.47 12.59 8.56
CA ASP A 34 -2.36 11.46 8.74
C ASP A 34 -2.15 10.46 7.59
N LEU A 35 -1.45 9.38 7.91
CA LEU A 35 -1.24 8.28 6.97
C LEU A 35 -2.57 7.63 6.54
N THR A 36 -3.66 7.85 7.29
CA THR A 36 -4.99 7.32 6.97
C THR A 36 -5.78 8.16 5.97
N GLU A 37 -5.37 9.40 5.69
CA GLU A 37 -6.08 10.29 4.75
C GLU A 37 -5.97 9.83 3.30
N ASN A 38 -4.94 9.06 2.96
CA ASN A 38 -4.72 8.58 1.60
C ASN A 38 -4.56 7.06 1.59
N ASP A 39 -5.62 6.37 1.16
CA ASP A 39 -5.68 4.91 1.12
C ASP A 39 -4.55 4.28 0.30
N SER A 40 -4.17 4.86 -0.84
CA SER A 40 -3.11 4.29 -1.68
C SER A 40 -1.74 4.45 -1.04
N ILE A 41 -1.46 5.60 -0.41
CA ILE A 41 -0.23 5.79 0.37
C ILE A 41 -0.21 4.86 1.58
N ARG A 42 -1.32 4.71 2.30
CA ARG A 42 -1.41 3.79 3.45
C ARG A 42 -1.10 2.36 3.04
N LYS A 43 -1.78 1.88 1.99
CA LYS A 43 -1.60 0.52 1.46
C LYS A 43 -0.16 0.30 1.01
N PHE A 44 0.41 1.25 0.26
CA PHE A 44 1.80 1.14 -0.16
C PHE A 44 2.76 1.08 1.03
N MET A 45 2.66 2.00 1.99
CA MET A 45 3.60 2.10 3.11
C MET A 45 3.50 0.94 4.10
N MET A 46 2.28 0.44 4.37
CA MET A 46 2.04 -0.55 5.42
C MET A 46 2.01 -1.99 4.92
N GLU A 47 1.66 -2.20 3.66
CA GLU A 47 1.46 -3.54 3.10
C GLU A 47 2.49 -3.83 2.00
N GLU A 48 2.47 -3.03 0.92
CA GLU A 48 3.23 -3.37 -0.29
C GLU A 48 4.74 -3.17 -0.13
N LEU A 49 5.17 -2.07 0.49
CA LEU A 49 6.58 -1.74 0.68
C LEU A 49 7.29 -2.77 1.57
N PRO A 50 6.81 -3.12 2.78
CA PRO A 50 7.44 -4.16 3.59
C PRO A 50 7.46 -5.52 2.89
N GLN A 51 6.36 -5.89 2.20
CA GLN A 51 6.26 -7.16 1.49
C GLN A 51 7.30 -7.27 0.36
N LYS A 52 7.40 -6.23 -0.49
CA LYS A 52 8.39 -6.17 -1.56
C LYS A 52 9.82 -6.25 -1.05
N VAL A 53 10.12 -5.71 0.14
CA VAL A 53 11.47 -5.80 0.73
C VAL A 53 11.78 -7.22 1.18
N VAL A 54 10.84 -7.91 1.86
CA VAL A 54 11.10 -9.26 2.37
C VAL A 54 11.18 -10.32 1.26
N GLU A 55 10.63 -10.04 0.09
CA GLU A 55 10.72 -10.87 -1.11
C GLU A 55 12.05 -10.75 -1.85
N LYS A 56 12.86 -9.70 -1.60
CA LYS A 56 14.15 -9.55 -2.27
C LYS A 56 15.13 -10.61 -1.78
N GLU A 57 15.66 -11.38 -2.73
CA GLU A 57 16.63 -12.46 -2.47
C GLU A 57 17.84 -11.96 -1.65
N GLU A 58 18.33 -10.76 -1.94
CA GLU A 58 19.44 -10.17 -1.19
C GLU A 58 19.12 -9.99 0.30
N TYR A 59 17.91 -9.53 0.63
CA TYR A 59 17.48 -9.42 2.02
C TYR A 59 17.33 -10.79 2.66
N GLN A 60 16.73 -11.76 1.97
CA GLN A 60 16.56 -13.12 2.47
C GLN A 60 17.91 -13.78 2.78
N ASN A 61 18.88 -13.62 1.89
CA ASN A 61 20.25 -14.12 2.06
C ASN A 61 20.94 -13.43 3.23
N THR A 62 20.87 -12.10 3.31
CA THR A 62 21.49 -11.34 4.40
C THR A 62 20.86 -11.69 5.74
N LYS A 63 19.53 -11.79 5.81
CA LYS A 63 18.78 -12.16 7.03
C LYS A 63 19.15 -13.55 7.54
N SER A 64 19.43 -14.49 6.62
CA SER A 64 19.74 -15.88 6.98
C SER A 64 21.21 -16.11 7.37
N HIS A 65 22.13 -15.29 6.85
CA HIS A 65 23.58 -15.54 6.95
C HIS A 65 24.38 -14.44 7.66
N SER A 66 23.74 -13.37 8.14
CA SER A 66 24.41 -12.27 8.82
C SER A 66 23.76 -11.93 10.17
N ASP A 67 24.42 -11.06 10.95
CA ASP A 67 23.86 -10.55 12.19
C ASP A 67 22.71 -9.56 11.95
N ARG A 68 21.99 -9.26 13.03
CA ARG A 68 20.81 -8.38 13.02
C ARG A 68 21.12 -6.96 12.53
N GLN A 69 22.32 -6.44 12.77
CA GLN A 69 22.68 -5.08 12.35
C GLN A 69 22.85 -5.05 10.82
N ASN A 70 23.56 -6.03 10.27
CA ASN A 70 23.73 -6.17 8.83
C ASN A 70 22.40 -6.41 8.10
N ALA A 71 21.54 -7.28 8.63
CA ALA A 71 20.19 -7.48 8.10
C ALA A 71 19.35 -6.18 8.11
N LYS A 72 19.45 -5.34 9.14
CA LYS A 72 18.75 -4.06 9.22
C LYS A 72 19.28 -3.04 8.21
N ILE A 73 20.59 -3.01 7.97
CA ILE A 73 21.21 -2.14 6.96
C ILE A 73 20.71 -2.51 5.56
N ALA A 74 20.75 -3.80 5.22
CA ALA A 74 20.23 -4.29 3.95
C ALA A 74 18.74 -3.98 3.78
N PHE A 75 17.92 -4.26 4.81
CA PHE A 75 16.49 -3.94 4.80
C PHE A 75 16.21 -2.47 4.50
N LYS A 76 16.93 -1.56 5.16
CA LYS A 76 16.78 -0.10 4.94
C LYS A 76 17.14 0.29 3.50
N ARG A 77 18.26 -0.21 2.97
CA ARG A 77 18.71 0.11 1.60
C ARG A 77 17.68 -0.37 0.58
N ILE A 78 17.26 -1.64 0.70
CA ILE A 78 16.29 -2.24 -0.21
C ILE A 78 14.93 -1.53 -0.11
N MET A 79 14.52 -1.12 1.08
CA MET A 79 13.31 -0.32 1.26
C MET A 79 13.38 1.01 0.51
N GLN A 80 14.53 1.68 0.51
CA GLN A 80 14.73 2.91 -0.28
C GLN A 80 14.64 2.65 -1.77
N GLU A 81 15.22 1.54 -2.26
CA GLU A 81 15.15 1.15 -3.68
C GLU A 81 13.71 0.86 -4.11
N VAL A 82 12.97 0.04 -3.35
CA VAL A 82 11.56 -0.26 -3.63
C VAL A 82 10.71 1.01 -3.64
N PHE A 83 10.97 1.94 -2.74
CA PHE A 83 10.28 3.23 -2.72
C PHE A 83 10.59 4.07 -3.97
N GLN A 84 11.86 4.11 -4.39
CA GLN A 84 12.28 4.81 -5.61
C GLN A 84 11.62 4.20 -6.84
N ASP A 85 11.66 2.88 -7.00
CA ASP A 85 11.03 2.16 -8.11
C ASP A 85 9.54 2.49 -8.20
N TYR A 86 8.83 2.46 -7.07
CA TYR A 86 7.42 2.85 -7.02
C TYR A 86 7.18 4.28 -7.51
N MET A 87 7.98 5.24 -7.06
CA MET A 87 7.87 6.63 -7.52
C MET A 87 8.19 6.80 -9.00
N PHE A 88 9.20 6.06 -9.51
CA PHE A 88 9.54 6.06 -10.92
C PHE A 88 8.41 5.52 -11.78
N ASP A 89 7.78 4.41 -11.39
CA ASP A 89 6.64 3.84 -12.12
C ASP A 89 5.46 4.82 -12.20
N GLN A 90 5.15 5.51 -11.08
CA GLN A 90 4.10 6.53 -11.04
C GLN A 90 4.45 7.73 -11.93
N PHE A 91 5.70 8.19 -11.89
CA PHE A 91 6.16 9.32 -12.70
C PHE A 91 6.20 8.98 -14.19
N ASP A 92 6.67 7.78 -14.55
CA ASP A 92 6.68 7.27 -15.92
C ASP A 92 5.26 7.20 -16.49
N MET A 93 4.29 6.72 -15.71
CA MET A 93 2.89 6.69 -16.13
C MET A 93 2.32 8.10 -16.36
N TYR A 94 2.59 9.02 -15.44
CA TYR A 94 2.20 10.42 -15.58
C TYR A 94 2.85 11.06 -16.83
N GLN A 95 4.15 10.87 -17.00
CA GLN A 95 4.89 11.38 -18.13
C GLN A 95 4.31 10.85 -19.45
N LYS A 96 4.08 9.54 -19.56
CA LYS A 96 3.43 8.92 -20.73
C LYS A 96 2.07 9.54 -21.03
N PHE A 97 1.24 9.77 -20.02
CA PHE A 97 -0.05 10.44 -20.20
C PHE A 97 0.10 11.87 -20.74
N THR A 98 1.10 12.61 -20.28
CA THR A 98 1.30 14.00 -20.72
C THR A 98 2.00 14.13 -22.07
N GLU A 99 2.96 13.25 -22.38
CA GLU A 99 3.87 13.40 -23.52
C GLU A 99 3.46 12.54 -24.73
N ASN A 100 2.67 11.49 -24.54
CA ASN A 100 2.20 10.63 -25.62
C ASN A 100 0.70 10.87 -25.87
N GLU A 101 0.40 11.58 -26.96
CA GLU A 101 -0.97 11.92 -27.37
C GLU A 101 -1.83 10.68 -27.65
N GLU A 102 -1.29 9.70 -28.39
CA GLU A 102 -1.99 8.45 -28.69
C GLU A 102 -2.38 7.71 -27.41
N PHE A 103 -1.45 7.58 -26.45
CA PHE A 103 -1.74 6.95 -25.17
C PHE A 103 -2.79 7.73 -24.37
N ARG A 104 -2.69 9.06 -24.32
CA ARG A 104 -3.62 9.92 -23.60
C ARG A 104 -5.04 9.79 -24.14
N GLU A 105 -5.21 9.89 -25.46
CA GLU A 105 -6.52 9.76 -26.11
C GLU A 105 -7.10 8.38 -25.86
N TRP A 106 -6.32 7.33 -26.15
CA TRP A 106 -6.76 5.95 -25.94
C TRP A 106 -7.18 5.68 -24.49
N TYR A 107 -6.37 6.11 -23.51
CA TYR A 107 -6.68 5.87 -22.10
C TYR A 107 -7.91 6.67 -21.64
N THR A 108 -8.01 7.93 -22.07
CA THR A 108 -9.16 8.80 -21.75
C THR A 108 -10.45 8.21 -22.30
N ASP A 109 -10.46 7.80 -23.58
CA ASP A 109 -11.62 7.19 -24.21
C ASP A 109 -12.03 5.91 -23.48
N LYS A 110 -11.09 5.03 -23.13
CA LYS A 110 -11.41 3.78 -22.43
C LYS A 110 -11.98 3.99 -21.04
N MET A 111 -11.42 4.94 -20.26
CA MET A 111 -11.93 5.24 -18.91
C MET A 111 -13.28 5.94 -18.98
N PHE A 112 -13.47 6.86 -19.94
CA PHE A 112 -14.75 7.52 -20.16
C PHE A 112 -15.83 6.53 -20.61
N GLU A 113 -15.53 5.63 -21.54
CA GLU A 113 -16.48 4.58 -21.96
C GLU A 113 -16.86 3.66 -20.81
N MET A 114 -15.91 3.31 -19.93
CA MET A 114 -16.18 2.50 -18.75
C MET A 114 -17.15 3.21 -17.79
N ASP A 115 -16.87 4.47 -17.47
CA ASP A 115 -17.75 5.28 -16.61
C ASP A 115 -19.14 5.43 -17.26
N TYR A 116 -19.19 5.93 -18.49
CA TYR A 116 -20.44 6.24 -19.19
C TYR A 116 -21.33 5.02 -19.43
N ARG A 117 -20.78 3.82 -19.65
CA ARG A 117 -21.59 2.61 -19.90
C ARG A 117 -22.04 1.90 -18.63
N PHE A 118 -21.34 2.09 -17.52
CA PHE A 118 -21.59 1.35 -16.27
C PHE A 118 -22.05 2.24 -15.12
N ASP A 119 -22.22 3.55 -15.33
CA ASP A 119 -22.95 4.42 -14.42
C ASP A 119 -24.47 4.28 -14.66
N ASP A 120 -25.22 3.96 -13.60
CA ASP A 120 -26.63 3.51 -13.62
C ASP A 120 -27.63 4.64 -14.03
N ASN A 121 -27.13 5.78 -14.49
CA ASN A 121 -27.86 7.00 -14.85
C ASN A 121 -27.65 7.46 -16.31
N SER A 122 -27.00 6.68 -17.17
CA SER A 122 -26.84 7.06 -18.57
C SER A 122 -28.16 7.00 -19.34
N PRO A 123 -28.65 8.12 -19.93
CA PRO A 123 -29.84 8.11 -20.76
C PRO A 123 -29.53 7.34 -22.06
N THR A 124 -30.31 6.29 -22.31
CA THR A 124 -30.31 5.48 -23.55
C THR A 124 -30.52 6.31 -24.80
#